data_AF-M4DXT6-F1
#
_entry.id   AF-M4DXT6-F1
#
_cell.length_a   1.000
_cell.length_b   1.000
_cell.length_c   1.000
_cell.angle_alpha   90.00
_cell.angle_beta   90.00
_cell.angle_gamma   90.00
#
_symmetry.space_group_name_H-M   'P 1'
#
loop_
_entity.id
_entity.type
_entity.pdbx_description
1 polymer ?
#
loop_
_entity_poly.entity_id
_entity_poly.type
_entity_poly.pdbx_seq_one_letter_code
_entity_poly.pdbx_strand_id
1 'polypeptide(L)'
;MLQLVNNSSNHLFTILLYSYRRLTEKDEFVVLATDGIWDVLTNEEVVEIVAKAPTHCTAGRALVEAAVRNWRWKFRTSKVDDCAIVCLFLDSKPDKLSTASFSVDKHISNGLTEPDTTSTSTPGSGTESLELKGVDRIDTIVTTKE
;
A
#
# COMPACT_ATOMS: atom_id res chain seq x y z
N MET A 1 1.24 5.83 26.73
CA MET A 1 0.96 7.05 27.53
C MET A 1 1.18 6.70 29.01
N LEU A 2 2.13 7.33 29.70
CA LEU A 2 2.28 7.16 31.16
C LEU A 2 1.30 8.12 31.85
N GLN A 3 0.38 7.58 32.64
CA GLN A 3 -0.57 8.38 33.43
C GLN A 3 -0.04 8.52 34.85
N LEU A 4 0.27 9.75 35.27
CA LEU A 4 0.47 10.11 36.67
C LEU A 4 -0.84 10.69 37.18
N VAL A 5 -1.54 9.94 38.01
CA VAL A 5 -2.73 10.43 38.73
C VAL A 5 -2.27 10.95 40.09
N ASN A 6 -2.39 12.26 40.32
CA ASN A 6 -2.20 12.84 41.65
C ASN A 6 -3.57 13.21 42.24
N ASN A 7 -3.78 12.85 43.51
CA ASN A 7 -5.09 12.74 44.18
C ASN A 7 -5.78 14.08 44.51
N SER A 8 -5.40 15.17 43.83
CA SER A 8 -5.97 16.51 44.06
C SER A 8 -6.16 17.32 42.77
N SER A 9 -5.73 16.82 41.60
CA SER A 9 -5.98 17.49 40.32
C SER A 9 -5.92 16.47 39.18
N ASN A 10 -7.00 16.38 38.41
CA ASN A 10 -7.10 15.56 37.19
C ASN A 10 -6.32 16.19 36.02
N HIS A 11 -5.04 16.54 36.22
CA HIS A 11 -4.20 17.07 35.16
C HIS A 11 -3.47 15.94 34.44
N LEU A 12 -3.76 15.81 33.15
CA LEU A 12 -3.04 14.90 32.27
C LEU A 12 -1.69 15.52 31.92
N PHE A 13 -0.61 14.95 32.46
CA PHE A 13 0.75 15.36 32.09
C PHE A 13 1.22 14.52 30.90
N THR A 14 1.61 15.18 29.81
CA THR A 14 2.25 14.52 28.67
C THR A 14 3.76 14.50 28.91
N ILE A 15 4.30 13.34 29.24
CA ILE A 15 5.76 13.14 29.33
C ILE A 15 6.25 12.68 27.96
N LEU A 16 7.17 13.45 27.37
CA LEU A 16 7.84 13.05 26.13
C LEU A 16 9.03 12.14 26.48
N LEU A 17 9.02 10.95 25.90
CA LEU A 17 10.18 10.06 25.92
C LEU A 17 10.91 10.26 24.59
N TYR A 18 12.23 10.49 24.66
CA TYR A 18 13.07 10.57 23.47
C TYR A 18 14.09 9.43 23.47
N SER A 19 14.48 9.02 22.27
CA SER A 19 15.56 8.06 22.02
C SER A 19 16.48 8.60 20.94
N TYR A 20 17.77 8.34 21.07
CA TYR A 20 18.78 8.73 20.08
C TYR A 20 19.55 7.49 19.62
N ARG A 21 19.67 7.34 18.30
CA ARG A 21 20.48 6.30 17.68
C ARG A 21 21.21 6.89 16.47
N ARG A 22 22.51 6.66 16.39
CA ARG A 22 23.30 7.02 15.20
C ARG A 22 23.01 5.99 14.10
N LEU A 23 22.57 6.47 12.94
CA LEU A 23 22.35 5.63 11.76
C LEU A 23 23.69 5.08 11.23
N THR A 24 23.63 3.86 10.71
CA THR A 24 24.74 3.11 10.12
C THR A 24 24.29 2.57 8.77
N GLU A 25 25.23 2.12 7.94
CA GLU A 25 24.92 1.50 6.64
C GLU A 25 24.10 0.21 6.74
N LYS A 26 23.98 -0.37 7.93
CA LYS A 26 23.13 -1.55 8.19
C LYS A 26 21.66 -1.20 8.38
N ASP A 27 21.34 0.09 8.52
CA ASP A 27 19.97 0.55 8.73
C ASP A 27 19.35 0.90 7.37
N GLU A 28 18.45 0.05 6.88
CA GLU A 28 17.87 0.18 5.54
C GLU A 28 16.63 1.09 5.52
N PHE A 29 15.83 1.07 6.59
CA PHE A 29 14.62 1.89 6.68
C PHE A 29 14.17 2.11 8.13
N VAL A 30 13.33 3.13 8.32
CA VAL A 30 12.63 3.42 9.57
C VAL A 30 11.12 3.40 9.31
N VAL A 31 10.37 2.71 10.17
CA VAL A 31 8.91 2.71 10.15
C VAL A 31 8.39 3.50 11.34
N LEU A 32 7.56 4.50 11.05
CA LEU A 32 6.75 5.19 12.04
C LEU A 32 5.29 4.87 11.76
N ALA A 33 4.54 4.45 12.77
CA ALA A 33 3.14 4.10 12.60
C ALA A 33 2.33 4.39 13.87
N THR A 34 1.01 4.53 13.68
CA THR A 34 0.03 4.65 14.79
C THR A 34 -0.18 3.31 15.49
N ASP A 35 -0.77 3.36 16.68
CA ASP A 35 -1.21 2.19 17.46
C ASP A 35 -2.08 1.23 16.63
N GLY A 36 -2.95 1.75 15.76
CA GLY A 36 -3.74 0.92 14.84
C GLY A 36 -2.95 -0.10 14.00
N ILE A 37 -1.65 0.15 13.73
CA ILE A 37 -0.75 -0.83 13.10
C ILE A 37 -0.17 -1.81 14.13
N TRP A 38 0.39 -1.28 15.23
CA TRP A 38 1.12 -2.06 16.23
C TRP A 38 0.23 -2.93 17.11
N ASP A 39 -1.06 -2.63 17.21
CA ASP A 39 -2.04 -3.44 17.93
C ASP A 39 -2.30 -4.79 17.23
N VAL A 40 -2.07 -4.86 15.92
CA VAL A 40 -2.44 -6.02 15.09
C VAL A 40 -1.27 -6.69 14.37
N LEU A 41 -0.11 -6.04 14.27
CA LEU A 41 1.11 -6.57 13.67
C LEU A 41 2.29 -6.53 14.65
N THR A 42 3.15 -7.55 14.61
CA THR A 42 4.43 -7.54 15.35
C THR A 42 5.50 -6.77 14.60
N ASN A 43 6.58 -6.40 15.30
CA ASN A 43 7.72 -5.71 14.69
C ASN A 43 8.32 -6.52 13.53
N GLU A 44 8.41 -7.83 13.68
CA GLU A 44 8.96 -8.75 12.67
C GLU A 44 8.06 -8.82 11.43
N GLU A 45 6.73 -8.91 11.61
CA GLU A 45 5.77 -8.90 10.49
C GLU A 45 5.87 -7.59 9.72
N VAL A 46 6.01 -6.46 10.41
CA VAL A 46 6.16 -5.14 9.78
C VAL A 46 7.44 -5.08 8.93
N VAL A 47 8.56 -5.50 9.49
CA VAL A 47 9.85 -5.56 8.78
C VAL A 47 9.76 -6.47 7.55
N GLU A 48 9.15 -7.65 7.70
CA GLU A 48 9.00 -8.63 6.62
C GLU A 48 8.14 -8.08 5.46
N ILE A 49 7.03 -7.41 5.75
CA ILE A 49 6.16 -6.82 4.73
C ILE A 49 6.90 -5.70 3.98
N VAL A 50 7.59 -4.81 4.70
CA VAL A 50 8.33 -3.70 4.07
C VAL A 50 9.48 -4.23 3.22
N ALA A 51 10.23 -5.23 3.70
CA ALA A 51 11.33 -5.84 2.95
C ALA A 51 10.88 -6.61 1.70
N LYS A 52 9.67 -7.18 1.70
CA LYS A 52 9.10 -7.91 0.55
C LYS A 52 8.38 -7.00 -0.45
N ALA A 53 8.19 -5.72 -0.14
CA ALA A 53 7.46 -4.83 -1.02
C ALA A 53 8.24 -4.59 -2.34
N PRO A 54 7.59 -4.66 -3.53
CA PRO A 54 8.29 -4.49 -4.80
C PRO A 54 8.91 -3.10 -4.99
N THR A 55 8.30 -2.08 -4.38
CA THR A 55 8.77 -0.70 -4.42
C THR A 55 8.57 -0.01 -3.07
N HIS A 56 9.37 1.02 -2.80
CA HIS A 56 9.23 1.87 -1.62
C HIS A 56 7.83 2.49 -1.50
N CYS A 57 7.24 2.90 -2.63
CA CYS A 57 5.89 3.47 -2.67
C CYS A 57 4.81 2.45 -2.26
N THR A 58 4.96 1.20 -2.68
CA THR A 58 3.98 0.14 -2.37
C THR A 58 4.08 -0.41 -0.95
N ALA A 59 5.21 -0.21 -0.25
CA ALA A 59 5.44 -0.77 1.07
C ALA A 59 4.42 -0.29 2.11
N GLY A 60 4.18 1.02 2.17
CA GLY A 60 3.21 1.60 3.11
C GLY A 60 1.79 1.09 2.85
N ARG A 61 1.37 1.01 1.59
CA ARG A 61 0.06 0.48 1.20
C ARG A 61 -0.09 -0.99 1.61
N ALA A 62 0.90 -1.83 1.30
CA ALA A 62 0.89 -3.24 1.67
C ALA A 62 0.81 -3.43 3.19
N LEU A 63 1.50 -2.58 3.97
CA LEU A 63 1.44 -2.66 5.42
C LEU A 63 0.08 -2.28 5.99
N VAL A 64 -0.52 -1.17 5.52
CA VAL A 64 -1.86 -0.76 5.96
C VAL A 64 -2.90 -1.82 5.61
N GLU A 65 -2.85 -2.38 4.39
CA GLU A 65 -3.76 -3.45 3.99
C GLU A 65 -3.62 -4.71 4.87
N ALA A 66 -2.39 -5.08 5.23
CA ALA A 66 -2.14 -6.18 6.14
C ALA A 66 -2.70 -5.92 7.54
N ALA A 67 -2.50 -4.72 8.09
CA ALA A 67 -3.03 -4.32 9.39
C ALA A 67 -4.56 -4.34 9.41
N VAL A 68 -5.21 -3.72 8.41
CA VAL A 68 -6.68 -3.71 8.29
C VAL A 68 -7.24 -5.14 8.20
N ARG A 69 -6.57 -6.03 7.45
CA ARG A 69 -6.97 -7.44 7.35
C ARG A 69 -6.83 -8.16 8.69
N ASN A 70 -5.71 -7.98 9.39
CA ASN A 70 -5.47 -8.59 10.70
C ASN A 70 -6.43 -8.05 11.76
N TRP A 71 -6.78 -6.76 11.72
CA TRP A 71 -7.77 -6.18 12.61
C TRP A 71 -9.13 -6.85 12.46
N ARG A 72 -9.61 -7.02 11.21
CA ARG A 72 -10.88 -7.71 10.93
C ARG A 72 -10.86 -9.16 11.39
N TRP A 73 -9.70 -9.81 11.37
CA TRP A 73 -9.55 -11.18 11.85
C TRP A 73 -9.57 -11.27 13.39
N LYS A 74 -8.75 -10.44 14.07
CA LYS A 74 -8.58 -10.42 15.52
C LYS A 74 -9.79 -9.81 16.25
N PHE A 75 -10.35 -8.74 15.72
CA PHE A 75 -11.39 -7.93 16.35
C PHE A 75 -12.66 -7.86 15.48
N ARG A 76 -13.26 -9.01 15.22
CA ARG A 76 -14.41 -9.17 14.28
C ARG A 76 -15.60 -8.25 14.56
N THR A 77 -15.81 -7.87 15.81
CA THR A 77 -16.93 -7.05 16.26
C THR A 77 -16.59 -5.57 16.41
N SER A 78 -15.31 -5.20 16.24
CA SER A 78 -14.82 -3.84 16.45
C SER A 78 -14.62 -3.11 15.13
N LYS A 79 -14.81 -1.79 15.14
CA LYS A 79 -14.41 -0.93 14.03
C LYS A 79 -12.89 -1.01 13.88
N VAL A 80 -12.40 -1.00 12.63
CA VAL A 80 -10.98 -0.87 12.34
C VAL A 80 -10.50 0.51 12.78
N ASP A 81 -9.35 0.55 13.43
CA ASP A 81 -8.74 1.80 13.91
C ASP A 81 -8.06 2.58 12.78
N ASP A 82 -7.70 3.83 13.07
CA ASP A 82 -7.01 4.69 12.13
C ASP A 82 -5.56 4.23 11.93
N CYS A 83 -5.32 3.57 10.80
CA CYS A 83 -4.03 3.03 10.42
C CYS A 83 -3.23 4.05 9.60
N ALA A 84 -2.17 4.64 10.17
CA ALA A 84 -1.27 5.53 9.46
C ALA A 84 0.19 5.05 9.59
N ILE A 85 0.96 5.23 8.51
CA ILE A 85 2.37 4.85 8.44
C ILE A 85 3.19 5.83 7.61
N VAL A 86 4.44 5.99 8.03
CA VAL A 86 5.54 6.55 7.24
C VAL A 86 6.67 5.51 7.16
N CYS A 87 7.02 5.10 5.94
CA CYS A 87 8.24 4.32 5.66
C CYS A 87 9.31 5.26 5.13
N LEU A 88 10.39 5.45 5.90
CA LEU A 88 11.57 6.21 5.48
C LEU A 88 12.67 5.24 5.06
N PHE A 89 12.96 5.15 3.77
CA PHE A 89 14.06 4.33 3.25
C PHE A 89 15.37 5.13 3.27
N LEU A 90 16.41 4.52 3.80
CA LEU A 90 17.73 5.11 3.99
C LEU A 90 18.65 4.59 2.87
N ASP A 91 18.61 5.25 1.71
CA ASP A 91 19.47 4.87 0.59
C ASP A 91 20.95 5.21 0.89
N SER A 92 21.81 4.19 0.94
CA SER A 92 23.26 4.37 1.13
C SER A 92 24.00 4.92 -0.11
N LYS A 93 23.28 5.22 -1.20
CA LYS A 93 23.85 5.72 -2.46
C LYS A 93 23.18 7.06 -2.84
N PRO A 94 23.91 8.19 -2.77
CA PRO A 94 23.34 9.53 -2.98
C PRO A 94 22.84 9.79 -4.41
N ASP A 95 23.09 8.88 -5.37
CA ASP A 95 22.84 9.13 -6.79
C ASP A 95 21.49 8.61 -7.31
N LYS A 96 20.66 8.02 -6.45
CA LYS A 96 19.30 7.59 -6.80
C LYS A 96 18.27 8.44 -6.08
N LEU A 97 17.95 9.60 -6.64
CA LEU A 97 16.77 10.33 -6.21
C LEU A 97 15.53 9.50 -6.53
N SER A 98 14.97 8.85 -5.51
CA SER A 98 13.68 8.17 -5.59
C SER A 98 12.61 9.21 -5.91
N THR A 99 12.22 9.31 -7.18
CA THR A 99 11.07 10.12 -7.60
C THR A 99 9.82 9.49 -7.02
N ALA A 100 9.06 10.25 -6.22
CA ALA A 100 7.75 9.83 -5.75
C ALA A 100 6.83 9.63 -6.97
N SER A 101 6.69 8.38 -7.42
CA SER A 101 5.76 8.01 -8.48
C SER A 101 4.41 7.68 -7.84
N PHE A 102 3.45 8.59 -7.97
CA PHE A 102 2.05 8.29 -7.67
C PHE A 102 1.56 7.26 -8.68
N SER A 103 1.29 6.04 -8.22
CA SER A 103 0.59 5.06 -9.03
C SER A 103 -0.89 5.47 -9.06
N VAL A 104 -1.34 6.10 -10.14
CA VAL A 104 -2.77 6.31 -10.38
C VAL A 104 -3.36 4.95 -10.76
N ASP A 105 -4.16 4.37 -9.87
CA ASP A 105 -4.94 3.17 -10.18
C ASP A 105 -5.93 3.50 -11.32
N LYS A 106 -5.72 2.89 -12.50
CA LYS A 106 -6.56 3.10 -13.68
C LYS A 106 -7.83 2.25 -13.57
N HIS A 107 -8.83 2.74 -12.84
CA HIS A 107 -10.16 2.10 -12.81
C HIS A 107 -11.10 2.76 -13.83
N ILE A 108 -11.25 2.05 -14.96
CA ILE A 108 -12.42 1.92 -15.86
C ILE A 108 -13.51 3.00 -15.69
N SER A 109 -13.54 3.97 -16.60
CA SER A 109 -14.75 4.73 -16.92
C SER A 109 -15.63 3.88 -17.85
N ASN A 110 -16.59 3.15 -17.30
CA ASN A 110 -17.74 2.70 -18.09
C ASN A 110 -18.77 3.82 -18.03
N GLY A 111 -18.84 4.59 -19.13
CA GLY A 111 -19.92 5.51 -19.37
C GLY A 111 -21.24 4.75 -19.48
N LEU A 112 -22.19 5.13 -18.66
CA LEU A 112 -23.60 4.85 -18.89
C LEU A 112 -24.23 6.19 -19.25
N THR A 113 -24.57 6.36 -20.51
CA THR A 113 -25.36 7.50 -21.00
C THR A 113 -26.34 6.92 -22.01
N GLU A 114 -27.62 7.16 -21.80
CA GLU A 114 -28.72 7.36 -22.76
C GLU A 114 -30.03 7.47 -21.94
N PRO A 115 -31.11 8.16 -22.39
CA PRO A 115 -31.38 8.56 -23.77
C PRO A 115 -31.86 10.02 -24.03
N ASP A 116 -31.78 10.36 -25.32
CA ASP A 116 -32.65 11.23 -26.15
C ASP A 116 -32.53 12.77 -26.11
N THR A 117 -32.08 13.36 -27.23
CA THR A 117 -32.91 14.17 -28.16
C THR A 117 -32.15 14.58 -29.44
N THR A 118 -32.57 14.01 -30.57
CA THR A 118 -32.71 14.55 -31.94
C THR A 118 -31.77 15.68 -32.45
N SER A 119 -30.92 15.37 -33.44
CA SER A 119 -30.94 15.98 -34.79
C SER A 119 -29.81 15.49 -35.73
N THR A 120 -30.24 14.83 -36.82
CA THR A 120 -29.84 14.89 -38.24
C THR A 120 -28.42 15.33 -38.64
N SER A 121 -27.60 14.41 -39.20
CA SER A 121 -27.17 14.37 -40.63
C SER A 121 -25.99 13.40 -40.89
N THR A 122 -26.19 12.46 -41.81
CA THR A 122 -25.28 11.49 -42.49
C THR A 122 -24.27 12.20 -43.45
N PRO A 123 -23.34 11.56 -44.23
CA PRO A 123 -23.05 10.12 -44.43
C PRO A 123 -21.58 9.64 -44.68
N GLY A 124 -21.42 8.30 -44.71
CA GLY A 124 -20.52 7.50 -45.58
C GLY A 124 -19.23 6.97 -44.91
N SER A 125 -18.68 5.77 -45.19
CA SER A 125 -18.95 4.71 -46.17
C SER A 125 -17.92 3.54 -45.99
N GLY A 126 -18.34 2.27 -46.15
CA GLY A 126 -17.53 1.06 -46.49
C GLY A 126 -16.90 0.27 -45.31
N THR A 127 -17.29 -0.98 -44.97
CA THR A 127 -16.99 -2.31 -45.60
C THR A 127 -15.47 -2.56 -45.76
N GLU A 128 -14.80 -3.62 -45.28
CA GLU A 128 -15.12 -5.05 -45.19
C GLU A 128 -13.98 -5.84 -44.46
N SER A 129 -14.30 -7.07 -44.00
CA SER A 129 -13.48 -8.30 -43.91
C SER A 129 -12.27 -8.48 -42.96
N LEU A 130 -12.53 -9.32 -41.94
CA LEU A 130 -11.80 -10.48 -41.40
C LEU A 130 -10.37 -10.80 -41.89
N GLU A 131 -9.43 -11.01 -40.96
CA GLU A 131 -8.42 -12.07 -41.09
C GLU A 131 -7.97 -12.62 -39.72
N LEU A 132 -8.15 -13.93 -39.51
CA LEU A 132 -7.60 -14.71 -38.40
C LEU A 132 -6.32 -15.43 -38.86
N LYS A 133 -5.21 -15.21 -38.16
CA LYS A 133 -4.05 -16.11 -38.03
C LYS A 133 -3.53 -15.88 -36.60
N GLY A 134 -3.21 -16.85 -35.74
CA GLY A 134 -2.72 -18.20 -35.96
C GLY A 134 -1.60 -18.41 -34.92
N VAL A 135 -1.96 -19.13 -33.86
CA VAL A 135 -1.21 -19.87 -32.80
C VAL A 135 0.32 -19.86 -32.79
N ASP A 136 0.90 -19.72 -31.58
CA ASP A 136 2.03 -20.47 -30.96
C ASP A 136 2.80 -19.55 -29.98
N ARG A 137 3.25 -19.90 -28.76
CA ARG A 137 3.52 -21.15 -28.04
C ARG A 137 3.52 -20.91 -26.52
N ILE A 138 3.16 -21.95 -25.77
CA ILE A 138 3.36 -22.10 -24.33
C ILE A 138 4.70 -22.81 -24.08
N ASP A 139 5.52 -22.31 -23.14
CA ASP A 139 6.62 -23.09 -22.57
C ASP A 139 6.45 -23.16 -21.04
N THR A 140 5.86 -24.26 -20.60
CA THR A 140 6.04 -24.81 -19.25
C THR A 140 6.96 -26.00 -19.40
N ILE A 141 8.12 -25.98 -18.75
CA ILE A 141 8.94 -27.18 -18.56
C ILE A 141 9.40 -27.21 -17.11
N VAL A 142 8.69 -28.02 -16.31
CA VAL A 142 9.22 -28.67 -15.11
C VAL A 142 9.50 -30.11 -15.51
N THR A 143 10.74 -30.58 -15.32
CA THR A 143 11.00 -32.00 -15.02
C THR A 143 12.27 -32.14 -14.20
N THR A 144 12.11 -32.85 -13.10
CA THR A 144 13.06 -33.36 -12.13
C THR A 144 13.90 -34.54 -12.68
N LYS A 145 15.11 -34.70 -12.16
CA LYS A 145 15.80 -35.98 -11.93
C LYS A 145 15.93 -36.09 -10.40
N GLU A 146 15.72 -37.21 -9.71
CA GLU A 146 15.71 -38.64 -10.03
C GLU A 146 14.45 -39.34 -9.50
#